data_AF-A0A968VU08-F1
#
_entry.id   AF-A0A968VU08-F1
#
_cell.length_a   1.000
_cell.length_b   1.000
_cell.length_c   1.000
_cell.angle_alpha   90.00
_cell.angle_beta   90.00
_cell.angle_gamma   90.00
#
_symmetry.space_group_name_H-M   'P 1'
#
loop_
_entity.id
_entity.type
_entity.pdbx_description
1 polymer ?
#
loop_
_entity_poly.entity_id
_entity_poly.type
_entity_poly.pdbx_seq_one_letter_code
_entity_poly.pdbx_strand_id
1 'polypeptide(L)'
;MGLGNGLVNPSLNGSISLVSGENEQGGNLGVSQSLSSLARIVGPPTGGALYQFYGTWSPFAAASVFCLTALILAWGLRARIPERGLKV
;
A
#
# COMPACT_ATOMS: atom_id res chain seq x y z
N MET A 1 -6.87 -10.98 -8.79
CA MET A 1 -6.29 -9.62 -8.80
C MET A 1 -7.33 -8.50 -8.91
N GLY A 2 -8.37 -8.61 -9.75
CA GLY A 2 -9.35 -7.51 -9.99
C GLY A 2 -10.09 -6.99 -8.75
N LEU A 3 -10.72 -7.87 -7.95
CA LEU A 3 -11.45 -7.45 -6.73
C LEU A 3 -10.54 -6.80 -5.69
N GLY A 4 -9.37 -7.41 -5.42
CA GLY A 4 -8.43 -6.88 -4.44
C GLY A 4 -7.91 -5.50 -4.82
N ASN A 5 -7.50 -5.31 -6.08
CA ASN A 5 -7.01 -4.02 -6.54
C ASN A 5 -8.12 -2.95 -6.59
N GLY A 6 -9.33 -3.35 -6.99
CA GLY A 6 -10.51 -2.49 -7.05
C GLY A 6 -11.03 -2.04 -5.68
N LEU A 7 -10.73 -2.78 -4.61
CA LEU A 7 -11.02 -2.35 -3.23
C LEU A 7 -9.89 -1.49 -2.67
N VAL A 8 -8.65 -1.94 -2.83
CA VAL A 8 -7.48 -1.31 -2.19
C VAL A 8 -7.24 0.11 -2.69
N ASN A 9 -7.31 0.37 -4.00
CA ASN A 9 -7.05 1.69 -4.56
C ASN A 9 -8.01 2.79 -4.07
N PRO A 10 -9.34 2.67 -4.21
CA PRO A 10 -10.26 3.69 -3.73
C PRO A 10 -10.26 3.82 -2.20
N SER A 11 -10.11 2.72 -1.45
CA SER A 11 -10.04 2.78 0.01
C SER A 11 -8.77 3.50 0.50
N LEU A 12 -7.62 3.25 -0.10
CA LEU A 12 -6.38 3.96 0.23
C LEU A 12 -6.46 5.44 -0.15
N ASN A 13 -6.86 5.75 -1.38
CA ASN A 13 -6.95 7.13 -1.85
C ASN A 13 -7.99 7.93 -1.04
N GLY A 14 -9.12 7.32 -0.70
CA GLY A 14 -10.12 7.90 0.19
C GLY A 14 -9.58 8.13 1.59
N SER A 15 -8.86 7.17 2.17
CA SER A 15 -8.24 7.32 3.49
C SER A 15 -7.22 8.45 3.52
N ILE A 16 -6.35 8.55 2.50
CA ILE A 16 -5.39 9.65 2.35
C ILE A 16 -6.13 10.99 2.24
N SER A 17 -7.17 11.05 1.41
CA SER A 17 -7.99 12.25 1.25
C SER A 17 -8.66 12.70 2.55
N LEU A 18 -9.15 11.77 3.37
CA LEU A 18 -9.86 12.08 4.62
C LEU A 18 -8.93 12.60 5.73
N VAL A 19 -7.64 12.22 5.70
CA VAL A 19 -6.65 12.65 6.71
C VAL A 19 -5.78 13.82 6.25
N SER A 20 -5.79 14.15 4.96
CA SER A 20 -5.11 15.31 4.39
C SER A 20 -5.92 16.59 4.55
N GLY A 21 -5.24 17.72 4.81
CA GLY A 21 -5.85 19.04 4.67
C GLY A 21 -6.12 19.41 3.21
N GLU A 22 -7.04 20.34 2.96
CA GLU A 22 -7.47 20.76 1.61
C GLU A 22 -6.28 21.19 0.72
N ASN A 23 -5.28 21.87 1.29
CA ASN A 23 -4.09 22.31 0.55
C ASN A 23 -2.98 21.25 0.43
N GLU A 24 -3.08 20.12 1.13
CA GLU A 24 -2.04 19.09 1.20
C GLU A 24 -2.42 17.80 0.47
N GLN A 25 -3.69 17.66 0.08
CA GLN A 25 -4.22 16.44 -0.54
C GLN A 25 -3.46 16.02 -1.80
N GLY A 26 -3.15 16.98 -2.69
CA GLY A 26 -2.38 16.71 -3.90
C GLY A 26 -0.95 16.25 -3.61
N GLY A 27 -0.31 16.82 -2.58
CA GLY A 27 1.02 16.42 -2.12
C GLY A 27 1.02 15.00 -1.55
N ASN A 28 0.08 14.67 -0.68
CA ASN A 28 -0.01 13.35 -0.06
C ASN A 28 -0.35 12.24 -1.06
N LEU A 29 -1.24 12.52 -2.02
CA LEU A 29 -1.51 11.61 -3.14
C LEU A 29 -0.28 11.47 -4.04
N GLY A 30 0.45 12.55 -4.30
CA GLY A 30 1.71 12.54 -5.06
C GLY A 30 2.80 11.68 -4.42
N VAL A 31 2.95 11.74 -3.09
CA VAL A 31 3.87 10.87 -2.33
C VAL A 31 3.45 9.40 -2.47
N SER A 32 2.16 9.11 -2.31
CA SER A 32 1.64 7.74 -2.43
C SER A 32 1.85 7.15 -3.83
N GLN A 33 1.67 7.97 -4.87
CA GLN A 33 1.95 7.59 -6.25
C GLN A 33 3.44 7.38 -6.51
N SER A 34 4.30 8.23 -5.93
CA SER A 34 5.75 8.10 -6.01
C SER A 34 6.24 6.81 -5.37
N LEU A 35 5.72 6.46 -4.19
CA LEU A 35 6.01 5.17 -3.53
C LEU A 35 5.55 3.98 -4.37
N SER A 36 4.37 4.06 -4.99
CA SER A 36 3.88 3.02 -5.91
C SER A 36 4.78 2.87 -7.13
N SER A 37 5.31 3.97 -7.67
CA SER A 37 6.28 3.95 -8.77
C SER A 37 7.59 3.30 -8.34
N LEU A 38 8.12 3.68 -7.18
CA LEU A 38 9.33 3.10 -6.61
C LEU A 38 9.18 1.58 -6.39
N ALA A 39 8.03 1.15 -5.87
CA ALA A 39 7.74 -0.28 -5.69
C ALA A 39 7.73 -1.04 -7.03
N ARG A 40 7.24 -0.44 -8.12
CA ARG A 40 7.30 -1.04 -9.46
C ARG A 40 8.71 -1.10 -10.03
N ILE A 41 9.60 -0.19 -9.62
CA ILE A 41 11.02 -0.19 -10.04
C ILE A 41 11.82 -1.22 -9.24
N VAL A 42 11.65 -1.26 -7.92
CA VAL A 42 12.44 -2.11 -7.02
C VAL A 42 11.89 -3.54 -6.93
N GLY A 43 10.58 -3.71 -7.08
CA GLY A 43 9.89 -4.99 -6.96
C GLY A 43 10.43 -6.08 -7.89
N PRO A 44 10.52 -5.87 -9.22
CA PRO A 44 11.01 -6.88 -10.14
C PRO A 44 12.46 -7.31 -9.90
N PRO A 45 13.44 -6.40 -9.69
CA PRO A 45 14.80 -6.79 -9.29
C PRO A 45 14.84 -7.61 -8.01
N THR A 46 14.13 -7.20 -6.96
CA THR A 46 14.11 -7.95 -5.69
C THR A 46 13.44 -9.31 -5.84
N GLY A 47 12.32 -9.39 -6.56
CA GLY A 47 11.62 -10.64 -6.84
C GLY A 47 12.44 -11.60 -7.71
N GLY A 48 13.13 -11.07 -8.71
CA GLY A 48 14.04 -11.82 -9.58
C GLY A 48 15.25 -12.38 -8.81
N ALA A 49 15.85 -11.57 -7.94
CA ALA A 49 16.93 -12.03 -7.06
C ALA A 49 16.45 -13.14 -6.12
N LEU A 50 15.29 -12.97 -5.47
CA LEU A 50 14.70 -14.01 -4.62
C LEU A 50 14.46 -15.31 -5.40
N TYR A 51 13.88 -15.20 -6.60
CA TYR A 51 13.65 -16.33 -7.49
C TYR A 51 14.96 -17.06 -7.83
N GLN A 52 16.01 -16.31 -8.18
CA GLN A 52 17.29 -16.86 -8.60
C GLN A 52 18.04 -17.59 -7.47
N PHE A 53 18.05 -17.02 -6.26
CA PHE A 53 18.82 -17.59 -5.14
C PHE A 53 18.06 -18.64 -4.33
N TYR A 54 16.73 -18.54 -4.24
CA TYR A 54 15.91 -19.39 -3.36
C TYR A 54 14.82 -20.20 -4.09
N GLY A 55 14.76 -20.08 -5.42
CA GLY A 55 13.83 -20.84 -6.28
C GLY A 55 12.46 -20.19 -6.45
N THR A 56 11.60 -20.84 -7.25
CA THR A 56 10.33 -20.29 -7.74
C THR A 56 9.32 -19.89 -6.65
N TRP A 57 9.35 -20.54 -5.49
CA TRP A 57 8.38 -20.30 -4.40
C TRP A 57 8.69 -19.02 -3.60
N SER A 58 9.95 -18.60 -3.56
CA SER A 58 10.44 -17.55 -2.66
C SER A 58 9.85 -16.16 -2.89
N PRO A 59 9.63 -15.65 -4.13
CA PRO A 59 9.01 -14.33 -4.31
C PRO A 59 7.56 -14.32 -3.82
N PHE A 60 6.83 -15.43 -3.95
CA PHE A 60 5.45 -15.53 -3.46
C PHE A 60 5.38 -15.58 -1.93
N ALA A 61 6.29 -16.31 -1.29
CA ALA A 61 6.41 -16.32 0.17
C ALA A 61 6.79 -14.94 0.71
N ALA A 62 7.77 -14.27 0.10
CA ALA A 62 8.15 -12.91 0.47
C ALA A 62 6.97 -11.93 0.32
N ALA A 63 6.27 -11.96 -0.81
CA ALA A 63 5.08 -11.14 -1.03
C ALA A 63 3.98 -11.41 0.01
N SER A 64 3.80 -12.67 0.42
CA SER A 64 2.83 -13.05 1.46
C SER A 64 3.20 -12.45 2.82
N VAL A 65 4.48 -12.51 3.22
CA VAL A 65 4.98 -11.89 4.45
C VAL A 65 4.83 -10.37 4.41
N PHE A 66 5.15 -9.72 3.30
CA PHE A 66 4.94 -8.28 3.11
C PHE A 66 3.46 -7.91 3.24
N CYS A 67 2.57 -8.68 2.61
CA CYS A 67 1.13 -8.43 2.67
C CYS A 67 0.58 -8.60 4.10
N LEU A 68 0.99 -9.65 4.81
CA LEU A 68 0.63 -9.88 6.21
C LEU A 68 1.12 -8.74 7.11
N THR A 69 2.35 -8.27 6.89
CA THR A 69 2.91 -7.14 7.64
C THR A 69 2.10 -5.87 7.39
N ALA A 70 1.76 -5.58 6.14
CA ALA A 70 0.91 -4.45 5.78
C ALA A 70 -0.48 -4.54 6.42
N LEU A 71 -1.08 -5.74 6.46
CA LEU A 71 -2.36 -5.98 7.13
C LEU A 71 -2.27 -5.71 8.64
N ILE A 72 -1.23 -6.23 9.32
CA ILE A 72 -1.03 -6.00 10.76
C ILE A 72 -0.87 -4.50 11.06
N LEU A 73 -0.07 -3.80 10.25
CA LEU A 73 0.11 -2.35 10.40
C LEU A 73 -1.19 -1.60 10.18
N ALA A 74 -1.92 -1.90 9.11
CA ALA A 74 -3.22 -1.29 8.83
C ALA A 74 -4.21 -1.53 9.98
N TRP A 75 -4.22 -2.74 10.55
CA TRP A 75 -5.11 -3.08 11.65
C TRP A 75 -4.72 -2.40 12.96
N GLY A 76 -3.43 -2.22 13.24
CA GLY A 76 -2.96 -1.45 14.39
C GLY A 76 -3.23 0.06 14.25
N LEU A 77 -3.11 0.58 13.03
CA LEU A 77 -3.38 1.99 12.70
C LEU A 77 -4.88 2.31 12.61
N ARG A 78 -5.75 1.30 12.48
CA ARG A 78 -7.22 1.49 12.36
C ARG A 78 -7.80 2.38 13.46
N ALA A 79 -7.31 2.24 14.70
CA ALA A 79 -7.80 2.99 15.86
C ALA A 79 -7.31 4.45 15.90
N ARG A 80 -6.37 4.81 15.02
CA ARG A 80 -5.78 6.15 14.90
C ARG A 80 -6.37 6.95 13.74
N ILE A 81 -7.11 6.32 12.82
CA ILE A 81 -7.77 7.02 11.73
C ILE A 81 -8.94 7.80 12.32
N PRO A 82 -8.87 9.15 12.38
CA PRO A 82 -9.92 9.94 12.99
C PRO A 82 -11.19 9.84 12.13
N GLU A 83 -12.36 9.60 12.74
CA GLU A 83 -13.68 9.68 12.07
C GLU A 83 -14.05 11.13 11.64
N ARG A 84 -13.06 12.00 11.49
CA ARG A 84 -13.24 13.45 11.35
C ARG A 84 -13.86 13.86 10.01
N GLY A 85 -13.90 12.95 9.02
CA GLY A 85 -14.57 13.14 7.73
C GLY A 85 -15.97 12.53 7.62
N LEU A 86 -16.53 11.95 8.70
CA LEU A 86 -17.91 11.42 8.74
C LEU A 86 -18.95 12.51 9.11
N LYS A 87 -18.52 13.75 9.28
CA LYS A 87 -19.37 14.92 9.61
C LYS A 87 -19.33 15.99 8.52
N VAL A 88 -19.42 15.60 7.26
CA VAL A 88 -19.76 16.50 6.16
C VAL A 88 -21.09 16.06 5.58
#